data_AF-A0A814KGP7-F1
#
_entry.id   AF-A0A814KGP7-F1
#
_cell.length_a   1.000
_cell.length_b   1.000
_cell.length_c   1.000
_cell.angle_alpha   90.00
_cell.angle_beta   90.00
_cell.angle_gamma   90.00
#
_symmetry.space_group_name_H-M   'P 1'
#
loop_
_entity.id
_entity.type
_entity.pdbx_description
1 polymer ?
#
loop_
_entity_poly.entity_id
_entity_poly.type
_entity_poly.pdbx_seq_one_letter_code
_entity_poly.pdbx_strand_id
1 'polypeptide(L)'
;MTNINVIEAVRSYINRMIEDCGPTIKGLVMDKETASIVSMVYAQSEILQKEVFLFERIDIPGQKSLKHLSAICFLRPTEENIQSLTFIENYPQFKKLSGTVSKHVTIVSELSRLVGLYHLLEVSETEQHLVCQGDHNEVVQKIKRLIKDDKIRDLDILRLLSLYALRYEQHASNELNTLKHDAQKHRRFSEKYTQYLQAIVEYGGLKFRQADLFNTQTPMAITRQFIRGLRGVDNVYAQHVPLIKDLIEQLLRGKLKDTSYPNVNAKDQVNQQNLLQQGQINKPSEIIVYVVGGVTYEESYHIQMMNKQSARILLGGSYIHNFSTFIDEVLNGVSSSLSSASNELLSSRRR
;
A
#
# COMPACT_ATOMS: atom_id res chain seq x y z
N MET A 1 23.66 8.42 15.52
CA MET A 1 23.34 7.34 14.57
C MET A 1 21.95 7.61 14.04
N THR A 2 21.84 7.85 12.74
CA THR A 2 20.65 8.36 12.05
C THR A 2 19.60 7.28 11.89
N ASN A 3 18.33 7.63 12.14
CA ASN A 3 17.18 6.76 11.88
C ASN A 3 17.09 6.47 10.38
N ILE A 4 16.62 5.28 9.98
CA ILE A 4 16.48 4.93 8.55
C ILE A 4 15.50 5.91 7.90
N ASN A 5 15.99 6.76 7.00
CA ASN A 5 15.19 7.76 6.32
C ASN A 5 15.49 7.73 4.82
N VAL A 6 14.57 7.12 4.06
CA VAL A 6 14.71 6.97 2.61
C VAL A 6 14.59 8.30 1.88
N ILE A 7 13.83 9.27 2.42
CA ILE A 7 13.73 10.62 1.83
C ILE A 7 15.10 11.30 1.87
N GLU A 8 15.77 11.27 3.02
CA GLU A 8 17.11 11.86 3.16
C GLU A 8 18.16 11.09 2.35
N ALA A 9 18.06 9.77 2.24
CA ALA A 9 18.93 8.98 1.37
C ALA A 9 18.79 9.39 -0.10
N VAL A 10 17.56 9.50 -0.62
CA VAL A 10 17.30 9.95 -2.00
C VAL A 10 17.75 11.40 -2.20
N ARG A 11 17.48 12.29 -1.24
CA ARG A 11 17.98 13.68 -1.27
C ARG A 11 19.50 13.73 -1.33
N SER A 12 20.19 12.88 -0.57
CA SER A 12 21.65 12.80 -0.60
C SER A 12 22.17 12.40 -1.98
N TYR A 13 21.57 11.39 -2.64
CA TYR A 13 21.92 11.02 -4.02
C TYR A 13 21.68 12.17 -5.01
N ILE A 14 20.54 12.84 -4.93
CA ILE A 14 20.21 13.96 -5.82
C ILE A 14 21.15 15.16 -5.57
N ASN A 15 21.41 15.51 -4.31
CA ASN A 15 22.37 16.55 -3.98
C ASN A 15 23.76 16.23 -4.54
N ARG A 16 24.19 14.97 -4.43
CA ARG A 16 25.47 14.54 -5.00
C ARG A 16 25.52 14.72 -6.52
N MET A 17 24.47 14.30 -7.23
CA MET A 17 24.35 14.52 -8.69
C MET A 17 24.40 16.01 -9.07
N ILE A 18 23.79 16.87 -8.26
CA ILE A 18 23.79 18.33 -8.47
C ILE A 18 25.18 18.92 -8.21
N GLU A 19 25.85 18.50 -7.14
CA GLU A 19 27.19 18.97 -6.74
C GLU A 19 28.25 18.56 -7.78
N ASP A 20 28.20 17.31 -8.25
CA ASP A 20 29.13 16.78 -9.27
C ASP A 20 29.03 17.54 -10.61
N CYS A 21 27.91 18.22 -10.86
CA CYS A 21 27.66 19.01 -12.07
C CYS A 21 28.35 20.39 -12.07
N GLY A 22 28.82 20.86 -10.91
CA GLY A 22 29.52 22.15 -10.75
C GLY A 22 28.60 23.38 -10.66
N PRO A 23 29.16 24.60 -10.51
CA PRO A 23 28.40 25.84 -10.31
C PRO A 23 27.90 26.44 -11.64
N THR A 24 27.11 25.67 -12.39
CA THR A 24 26.42 26.13 -13.60
C THR A 24 24.92 26.08 -13.39
N ILE A 25 24.17 26.71 -14.30
CA ILE A 25 22.73 26.48 -14.34
C ILE A 25 22.48 25.05 -14.84
N LYS A 26 21.62 24.31 -14.14
CA LYS A 26 21.40 22.88 -14.35
C LYS A 26 20.02 22.60 -14.92
N GLY A 27 19.95 21.64 -15.83
CA GLY A 27 18.71 20.99 -16.27
C GLY A 27 18.67 19.54 -15.80
N LEU A 28 17.53 19.09 -15.27
CA LEU A 28 17.31 17.74 -14.80
C LEU A 28 16.44 16.97 -15.81
N VAL A 29 17.03 15.97 -16.46
CA VAL A 29 16.37 15.08 -17.42
C VAL A 29 15.99 13.79 -16.70
N MET A 30 14.72 13.40 -16.80
CA MET A 30 14.12 12.30 -16.03
C MET A 30 13.20 11.42 -16.87
N ASP A 31 13.03 10.17 -16.48
CA ASP A 31 11.97 9.29 -16.94
C ASP A 31 10.75 9.39 -16.03
N LYS A 32 9.75 8.53 -16.26
CA LYS A 32 8.44 8.66 -15.62
C LYS A 32 8.55 8.41 -14.13
N GLU A 33 9.40 7.46 -13.79
CA GLU A 33 9.59 6.99 -12.43
C GLU A 33 10.57 7.89 -11.70
N THR A 34 11.69 8.28 -12.32
CA THR A 34 12.66 9.17 -11.68
C THR A 34 12.08 10.57 -11.47
N ALA A 35 11.21 11.07 -12.37
CA ALA A 35 10.46 12.30 -12.15
C ALA A 35 9.53 12.20 -10.93
N SER A 36 8.85 11.05 -10.77
CA SER A 36 8.02 10.80 -9.58
C SER A 36 8.87 10.78 -8.31
N ILE A 37 10.02 10.09 -8.32
CA ILE A 37 10.95 10.04 -7.18
C ILE A 37 11.39 11.46 -6.77
N VAL A 38 11.86 12.28 -7.71
CA VAL A 38 12.31 13.65 -7.41
C VAL A 38 11.16 14.51 -6.87
N SER A 39 9.97 14.41 -7.46
CA SER A 39 8.79 15.18 -7.02
C SER A 39 8.32 14.85 -5.60
N MET A 40 8.63 13.64 -5.10
CA MET A 40 8.29 13.21 -3.75
C MET A 40 9.25 13.73 -2.69
N VAL A 41 10.50 14.07 -3.06
CA VAL A 41 11.54 14.45 -2.10
C VAL A 41 11.95 15.92 -2.17
N TYR A 42 11.65 16.63 -3.26
CA TYR A 42 11.86 18.07 -3.39
C TYR A 42 10.60 18.79 -3.82
N ALA A 43 10.29 19.89 -3.12
CA ALA A 43 9.41 20.89 -3.70
C ALA A 43 10.11 21.62 -4.85
N GLN A 44 9.33 22.10 -5.82
CA GLN A 44 9.87 22.85 -6.95
C GLN A 44 10.72 24.05 -6.48
N SER A 45 10.26 24.80 -5.47
CA SER A 45 11.01 25.93 -4.91
C SER A 45 12.36 25.53 -4.32
N GLU A 46 12.45 24.36 -3.66
CA GLU A 46 13.67 23.90 -2.98
C GLU A 46 14.75 23.52 -3.99
N ILE A 47 14.39 22.81 -5.05
CA ILE A 47 15.37 22.39 -6.06
C ILE A 47 15.75 23.54 -7.00
N LEU A 48 14.86 24.52 -7.21
CA LEU A 48 15.19 25.78 -7.91
C LEU A 48 16.29 26.55 -7.17
N GLN A 49 16.31 26.54 -5.83
CA GLN A 49 17.39 27.17 -5.04
C GLN A 49 18.74 26.49 -5.24
N LYS A 50 18.77 25.26 -5.79
CA LYS A 50 19.98 24.49 -6.10
C LYS A 50 20.44 24.69 -7.55
N GLU A 51 20.01 25.78 -8.19
CA GLU A 51 20.34 26.14 -9.58
C GLU A 51 19.80 25.15 -10.64
N VAL A 52 18.89 24.25 -10.26
CA VAL A 52 18.18 23.35 -11.18
C VAL A 52 16.93 24.08 -11.65
N PHE A 53 16.98 24.64 -12.86
CA PHE A 53 15.91 25.49 -13.38
C PHE A 53 15.09 24.87 -14.49
N LEU A 54 15.57 23.76 -15.06
CA LEU A 54 14.88 23.01 -16.09
C LEU A 54 14.59 21.58 -15.64
N PHE A 55 13.38 21.09 -15.93
CA PHE A 55 12.96 19.71 -15.77
C PHE A 55 12.40 19.22 -17.10
N GLU A 56 12.96 18.13 -17.62
CA GLU A 56 12.54 17.54 -18.88
C GLU A 56 12.24 16.05 -18.69
N ARG A 57 11.22 15.57 -19.40
CA ARG A 57 10.86 14.16 -19.47
C ARG A 57 11.48 13.58 -20.73
N ILE A 58 12.29 12.52 -20.62
CA ILE A 58 13.03 11.97 -21.76
C ILE A 58 12.15 11.32 -22.84
N ASP A 59 11.00 10.78 -22.44
CA ASP A 59 9.98 10.17 -23.31
C ASP A 59 9.07 11.19 -23.99
N ILE A 60 9.12 12.46 -23.56
CA ILE A 60 8.38 13.54 -24.19
C ILE A 60 9.38 14.35 -25.00
N PRO A 61 9.31 14.37 -26.35
CA PRO A 61 10.20 15.19 -27.15
C PRO A 61 10.04 16.66 -26.77
N GLY A 62 11.00 17.17 -25.99
CA GLY A 62 11.06 18.56 -25.57
C GLY A 62 11.43 19.46 -26.74
N GLN A 63 10.66 20.52 -26.95
CA GLN A 63 10.91 21.51 -28.00
C GLN A 63 11.98 22.55 -27.62
N LYS A 64 12.63 22.37 -26.45
CA LYS A 64 13.40 23.41 -25.77
C LYS A 64 14.77 22.90 -25.40
N SER A 65 15.72 23.81 -25.25
CA SER A 65 17.11 23.39 -25.03
C SER A 65 17.91 24.05 -23.96
N LEU A 66 19.00 23.33 -23.76
CA LEU A 66 20.00 23.40 -22.73
C LEU A 66 21.30 24.05 -23.21
N LYS A 67 21.35 24.84 -24.30
CA LYS A 67 22.60 25.55 -24.63
C LYS A 67 22.93 26.54 -23.51
N HIS A 68 24.07 26.31 -22.85
CA HIS A 68 24.58 26.93 -21.60
C HIS A 68 24.07 26.33 -20.27
N LEU A 69 23.46 25.14 -20.31
CA LEU A 69 23.03 24.40 -19.13
C LEU A 69 23.79 23.08 -19.03
N SER A 70 24.28 22.74 -17.83
CA SER A 70 24.76 21.39 -17.59
C SER A 70 23.54 20.48 -17.36
N ALA A 71 23.47 19.37 -18.09
CA ALA A 71 22.37 18.41 -17.98
C ALA A 71 22.72 17.33 -16.95
N ILE A 72 21.80 17.08 -16.02
CA ILE A 72 21.82 15.95 -15.09
C ILE A 72 20.79 14.94 -15.59
N CYS A 73 21.25 13.77 -16.02
CA CYS A 73 20.38 12.68 -16.44
C CYS A 73 20.15 11.72 -15.27
N PHE A 74 18.98 11.80 -14.63
CA PHE A 74 18.57 10.84 -13.60
C PHE A 74 17.54 9.90 -14.20
N LEU A 75 17.99 8.74 -14.67
CA LEU A 75 17.20 7.81 -15.48
C LEU A 75 17.38 6.38 -14.99
N ARG A 76 16.36 5.56 -15.15
CA ARG A 76 16.48 4.11 -15.04
C ARG A 76 17.27 3.56 -16.23
N PRO A 77 18.11 2.53 -16.03
CA PRO A 77 18.85 1.90 -17.13
C PRO A 77 17.95 0.95 -17.93
N THR A 78 16.91 1.49 -18.59
CA THR A 78 16.03 0.75 -19.51
C THR A 78 16.48 0.95 -20.96
N GLU A 79 16.18 -0.02 -21.83
CA GLU A 79 16.52 0.09 -23.26
C GLU A 79 15.93 1.35 -23.91
N GLU A 80 14.68 1.69 -23.57
CA GLU A 80 13.99 2.89 -24.05
C GLU A 80 14.73 4.18 -23.65
N ASN A 81 15.16 4.29 -22.38
CA ASN A 81 15.88 5.47 -21.89
C ASN A 81 17.26 5.59 -22.55
N ILE A 82 17.96 4.48 -22.76
CA ILE A 82 19.27 4.45 -23.41
C ILE A 82 19.16 4.91 -24.87
N GLN A 83 18.14 4.45 -25.60
CA GLN A 83 17.89 4.89 -26.97
C GLN A 83 17.57 6.39 -27.03
N SER A 84 16.68 6.85 -26.14
CA SER A 84 16.23 8.25 -26.12
C SER A 84 17.35 9.24 -25.76
N LEU A 85 18.32 8.83 -24.93
CA LEU A 85 19.49 9.65 -24.59
C LEU A 85 20.31 10.05 -25.81
N THR A 86 20.42 9.19 -26.82
CA THR A 86 21.21 9.47 -28.03
C THR A 86 20.62 10.58 -28.90
N PHE A 87 19.33 10.91 -28.74
CA PHE A 87 18.64 11.94 -29.52
C PHE A 87 18.71 13.36 -28.91
N ILE A 88 19.17 13.50 -27.65
CA ILE A 88 19.11 14.75 -26.89
C ILE A 88 20.17 15.78 -27.32
N GLU A 89 21.16 15.42 -28.15
CA GLU A 89 22.30 16.29 -28.51
C GLU A 89 21.93 17.60 -29.25
N ASN A 90 20.69 17.80 -29.73
CA ASN A 90 20.40 18.79 -30.78
C ASN A 90 19.23 19.79 -30.56
N TYR A 91 19.20 20.68 -29.54
CA TYR A 91 18.15 21.75 -29.53
C TYR A 91 18.60 23.16 -29.02
N PRO A 92 17.82 24.28 -29.19
CA PRO A 92 17.84 25.65 -28.55
C PRO A 92 16.66 26.05 -27.56
N GLN A 93 16.78 27.17 -26.81
CA GLN A 93 16.36 27.59 -25.41
C GLN A 93 14.89 27.89 -24.93
N PHE A 94 14.73 28.22 -23.61
CA PHE A 94 13.53 28.20 -22.70
C PHE A 94 13.00 29.57 -22.15
N LYS A 95 11.72 29.63 -21.66
CA LYS A 95 11.14 30.66 -20.74
C LYS A 95 10.16 30.05 -19.69
N LYS A 96 10.07 30.65 -18.49
CA LYS A 96 9.54 30.09 -17.20
C LYS A 96 8.23 30.74 -16.72
N LEU A 97 7.42 30.04 -15.90
CA LEU A 97 6.29 30.58 -15.12
C LEU A 97 6.14 29.86 -13.76
N SER A 98 5.60 30.57 -12.77
CA SER A 98 5.55 30.19 -11.35
C SER A 98 4.17 30.48 -10.74
N GLY A 99 3.76 29.67 -9.76
CA GLY A 99 2.67 29.96 -8.82
C GLY A 99 2.42 28.81 -7.83
N THR A 100 2.07 29.08 -6.57
CA THR A 100 1.60 28.09 -5.59
C THR A 100 0.53 28.67 -4.65
N VAL A 101 -0.39 27.78 -4.23
CA VAL A 101 -1.76 28.00 -3.73
C VAL A 101 -1.91 27.72 -2.23
N SER A 102 -2.98 28.27 -1.63
CA SER A 102 -3.61 27.92 -0.34
C SER A 102 -4.32 26.55 -0.37
N LYS A 103 -3.71 25.48 0.18
CA LYS A 103 -4.13 24.07 -0.05
C LYS A 103 -4.85 23.36 1.10
N HIS A 104 -4.45 23.55 2.37
CA HIS A 104 -4.90 22.67 3.46
C HIS A 104 -6.35 22.85 3.90
N VAL A 105 -6.84 24.09 4.02
CA VAL A 105 -8.24 24.37 4.42
C VAL A 105 -9.22 23.80 3.41
N THR A 106 -8.92 23.94 2.12
CA THR A 106 -9.70 23.40 1.01
C THR A 106 -9.81 21.87 1.09
N ILE A 107 -8.71 21.18 1.38
CA ILE A 107 -8.70 19.72 1.49
C ILE A 107 -9.57 19.25 2.66
N VAL A 108 -9.42 19.83 3.86
CA VAL A 108 -10.19 19.40 5.04
C VAL A 108 -11.68 19.67 4.86
N SER A 109 -12.03 20.84 4.30
CA SER A 109 -13.42 21.18 3.98
C SER A 109 -14.04 20.18 3.01
N GLU A 110 -13.32 19.83 1.95
CA GLU A 110 -13.80 18.88 0.95
C GLU A 110 -13.93 17.46 1.53
N LEU A 111 -12.98 17.00 2.34
CA LEU A 111 -13.08 15.72 3.04
C LEU A 111 -14.32 15.67 3.95
N SER A 112 -14.57 16.72 4.74
CA SER A 112 -15.75 16.80 5.61
C SER A 112 -17.05 16.78 4.79
N ARG A 113 -17.09 17.49 3.66
CA ARG A 113 -18.23 17.50 2.75
C ARG A 113 -18.51 16.09 2.19
N LEU A 114 -17.47 15.37 1.75
CA LEU A 114 -17.61 14.02 1.21
C LEU A 114 -18.05 13.00 2.27
N VAL A 115 -17.55 13.11 3.51
CA VAL A 115 -17.99 12.27 4.64
C VAL A 115 -19.50 12.40 4.88
N GLY A 116 -20.01 13.63 4.89
CA GLY A 116 -21.44 13.91 5.04
C GLY A 116 -22.26 13.50 3.82
N LEU A 117 -21.76 13.76 2.60
CA LEU A 117 -22.46 13.45 1.36
C LEU A 117 -22.68 11.94 1.17
N TYR A 118 -21.70 11.12 1.52
CA TYR A 118 -21.72 9.67 1.28
C TYR A 118 -21.97 8.84 2.55
N HIS A 119 -22.42 9.47 3.63
CA HIS A 119 -22.71 8.81 4.92
C HIS A 119 -21.54 7.91 5.41
N LEU A 120 -20.30 8.36 5.23
CA LEU A 120 -19.12 7.50 5.42
C LEU A 120 -18.91 7.05 6.87
N LEU A 121 -19.49 7.74 7.86
CA LEU A 121 -19.46 7.32 9.26
C LEU A 121 -20.24 6.02 9.47
N GLU A 122 -21.43 5.88 8.87
CA GLU A 122 -22.24 4.67 9.01
C GLU A 122 -21.63 3.47 8.27
N VAL A 123 -21.07 3.74 7.08
CA VAL A 123 -20.27 2.75 6.34
C VAL A 123 -19.09 2.30 7.19
N SER A 124 -18.31 3.23 7.73
CA SER A 124 -17.12 2.92 8.54
C SER A 124 -17.49 2.17 9.82
N GLU A 125 -18.55 2.56 10.53
CA GLU A 125 -19.03 1.82 11.69
C GLU A 125 -19.38 0.37 11.33
N THR A 126 -20.04 0.16 10.18
CA THR A 126 -20.41 -1.18 9.72
C THR A 126 -19.18 -1.99 9.34
N GLU A 127 -18.16 -1.39 8.72
CA GLU A 127 -16.88 -2.04 8.44
C GLU A 127 -16.17 -2.47 9.73
N GLN A 128 -16.11 -1.58 10.73
CA GLN A 128 -15.47 -1.88 12.01
C GLN A 128 -16.23 -2.95 12.79
N HIS A 129 -17.57 -2.88 12.81
CA HIS A 129 -18.39 -3.95 13.40
C HIS A 129 -18.13 -5.26 12.69
N LEU A 130 -18.17 -5.26 11.36
CA LEU A 130 -17.94 -6.44 10.56
C LEU A 130 -16.53 -7.00 10.75
N VAL A 131 -15.48 -6.20 10.91
CA VAL A 131 -14.11 -6.72 11.05
C VAL A 131 -13.77 -7.09 12.50
N CYS A 132 -14.26 -6.35 13.48
CA CYS A 132 -13.79 -6.47 14.86
C CYS A 132 -14.76 -7.22 15.79
N GLN A 133 -16.08 -6.98 15.74
CA GLN A 133 -16.97 -7.32 16.87
C GLN A 133 -18.37 -7.85 16.51
N GLY A 134 -18.71 -7.94 15.23
CA GLY A 134 -20.10 -8.06 14.81
C GLY A 134 -20.67 -9.46 14.87
N ASP A 135 -21.88 -9.57 15.42
CA ASP A 135 -22.78 -10.70 15.20
C ASP A 135 -23.17 -10.78 13.72
N HIS A 136 -23.23 -12.00 13.18
CA HIS A 136 -23.53 -12.23 11.77
C HIS A 136 -24.85 -11.59 11.35
N ASN A 137 -25.93 -11.79 12.12
CA ASN A 137 -27.25 -11.34 11.75
C ASN A 137 -27.35 -9.81 11.80
N GLU A 138 -26.76 -9.18 12.82
CA GLU A 138 -26.69 -7.72 12.90
C GLU A 138 -25.94 -7.11 11.71
N VAL A 139 -24.80 -7.69 11.32
CA VAL A 139 -24.00 -7.25 10.17
C VAL A 139 -24.81 -7.37 8.88
N VAL A 140 -25.48 -8.49 8.65
CA VAL A 140 -26.34 -8.70 7.47
C VAL A 140 -27.45 -7.65 7.42
N GLN A 141 -28.12 -7.36 8.54
CA GLN A 141 -29.18 -6.35 8.58
C GLN A 141 -28.64 -4.94 8.33
N LYS A 142 -27.48 -4.58 8.87
CA LYS A 142 -26.81 -3.31 8.58
C LYS A 142 -26.49 -3.19 7.10
N ILE A 143 -25.85 -4.19 6.48
CA ILE A 143 -25.53 -4.19 5.04
C ILE A 143 -26.80 -4.05 4.19
N LYS A 144 -27.87 -4.80 4.50
CA LYS A 144 -29.15 -4.71 3.76
C LYS A 144 -29.79 -3.32 3.81
N ARG A 145 -29.63 -2.59 4.92
CA ARG A 145 -30.07 -1.18 5.03
C ARG A 145 -29.19 -0.28 4.17
N LEU A 146 -27.86 -0.40 4.30
CA LEU A 146 -26.91 0.41 3.53
C LEU A 146 -27.04 0.17 2.02
N ILE A 147 -27.35 -1.04 1.55
CA ILE A 147 -27.62 -1.31 0.13
C ILE A 147 -28.80 -0.50 -0.41
N LYS A 148 -29.74 -0.04 0.42
CA LYS A 148 -30.91 0.73 -0.03
C LYS A 148 -30.72 2.25 0.02
N ASP A 149 -29.68 2.75 0.69
CA ASP A 149 -29.42 4.20 0.85
C ASP A 149 -28.70 4.80 -0.36
N ASP A 150 -29.42 5.47 -1.25
CA ASP A 150 -28.92 6.06 -2.50
C ASP A 150 -27.72 7.00 -2.35
N LYS A 151 -27.45 7.53 -1.14
CA LYS A 151 -26.27 8.35 -0.85
C LYS A 151 -24.98 7.56 -0.71
N ILE A 152 -25.05 6.27 -0.37
CA ILE A 152 -23.85 5.42 -0.24
C ILE A 152 -23.34 5.04 -1.62
N ARG A 153 -22.01 5.13 -1.83
CA ARG A 153 -21.39 4.81 -3.11
C ARG A 153 -21.39 3.30 -3.35
N ASP A 154 -21.55 2.89 -4.60
CA ASP A 154 -21.47 1.48 -5.00
C ASP A 154 -20.13 0.83 -4.60
N LEU A 155 -19.04 1.62 -4.62
CA LEU A 155 -17.71 1.20 -4.18
C LEU A 155 -17.66 0.85 -2.67
N ASP A 156 -18.41 1.57 -1.84
CA ASP A 156 -18.48 1.30 -0.39
C ASP A 156 -19.31 0.04 -0.11
N ILE A 157 -20.40 -0.17 -0.85
CA ILE A 157 -21.17 -1.42 -0.80
C ILE A 157 -20.29 -2.60 -1.21
N LEU A 158 -19.53 -2.47 -2.30
CA LEU A 158 -18.61 -3.52 -2.71
C LEU A 158 -17.58 -3.84 -1.61
N ARG A 159 -17.03 -2.83 -0.94
CA ARG A 159 -16.11 -3.00 0.18
C ARG A 159 -16.73 -3.78 1.33
N LEU A 160 -17.95 -3.44 1.74
CA LEU A 160 -18.71 -4.16 2.77
C LEU A 160 -18.94 -5.63 2.38
N LEU A 161 -19.37 -5.89 1.15
CA LEU A 161 -19.59 -7.26 0.65
C LEU A 161 -18.30 -8.07 0.59
N SER A 162 -17.18 -7.42 0.23
CA SER A 162 -15.87 -8.07 0.15
C SER A 162 -15.38 -8.48 1.54
N LEU A 163 -15.51 -7.60 2.53
CA LEU A 163 -15.17 -7.92 3.91
C LEU A 163 -16.09 -9.02 4.46
N TYR A 164 -17.40 -8.95 4.16
CA TYR A 164 -18.37 -10.00 4.55
C TYR A 164 -17.96 -11.36 3.98
N ALA A 165 -17.64 -11.42 2.68
CA ALA A 165 -17.21 -12.64 2.01
C ALA A 165 -15.98 -13.26 2.67
N LEU A 166 -14.99 -12.45 3.07
CA LEU A 166 -13.77 -12.92 3.71
C LEU A 166 -13.95 -13.37 5.17
N ARG A 167 -14.86 -12.71 5.92
CA ARG A 167 -15.13 -13.05 7.33
C ARG A 167 -16.01 -14.27 7.48
N TYR A 168 -17.09 -14.33 6.71
CA TYR A 168 -18.15 -15.33 6.86
C TYR A 168 -18.10 -16.41 5.77
N GLU A 169 -16.94 -16.60 5.12
CA GLU A 169 -16.70 -17.57 4.04
C GLU A 169 -17.30 -18.95 4.37
N GLN A 170 -17.04 -19.47 5.57
CA GLN A 170 -17.51 -20.77 6.06
C GLN A 170 -18.66 -20.69 7.07
N HIS A 171 -19.34 -19.54 7.19
CA HIS A 171 -20.46 -19.41 8.12
C HIS A 171 -21.67 -20.25 7.66
N ALA A 172 -22.30 -20.99 8.57
CA ALA A 172 -23.41 -21.89 8.23
C ALA A 172 -24.61 -21.17 7.58
N SER A 173 -24.82 -19.90 7.92
CA SER A 173 -25.87 -19.05 7.38
C SER A 173 -25.30 -17.96 6.45
N ASN A 174 -24.26 -18.26 5.67
CA ASN A 174 -23.67 -17.30 4.75
C ASN A 174 -24.70 -16.79 3.71
N GLU A 175 -24.94 -15.48 3.69
CA GLU A 175 -25.91 -14.77 2.86
C GLU A 175 -25.25 -13.98 1.70
N LEU A 176 -23.98 -14.24 1.36
CA LEU A 176 -23.24 -13.45 0.36
C LEU A 176 -23.98 -13.36 -0.99
N ASN A 177 -24.55 -14.46 -1.48
CA ASN A 177 -25.28 -14.49 -2.74
C ASN A 177 -26.55 -13.63 -2.68
N THR A 178 -27.27 -13.65 -1.55
CA THR A 178 -28.45 -12.82 -1.32
C THR A 178 -28.07 -11.34 -1.29
N LEU A 179 -27.02 -10.98 -0.54
CA LEU A 179 -26.53 -9.60 -0.44
C LEU A 179 -26.04 -9.07 -1.79
N LYS A 180 -25.35 -9.92 -2.58
CA LYS A 180 -24.94 -9.60 -3.95
C LYS A 180 -26.15 -9.35 -4.85
N HIS A 181 -27.19 -10.19 -4.76
CA HIS A 181 -28.42 -9.99 -5.54
C HIS A 181 -29.14 -8.68 -5.15
N ASP A 182 -29.23 -8.38 -3.85
CA ASP A 182 -29.80 -7.12 -3.36
C ASP A 182 -29.01 -5.91 -3.90
N ALA A 183 -27.68 -5.98 -3.90
CA ALA A 183 -26.83 -4.94 -4.49
C ALA A 183 -27.06 -4.78 -6.00
N GLN A 184 -27.12 -5.88 -6.77
CA GLN A 184 -27.42 -5.83 -8.21
C GLN A 184 -28.80 -5.25 -8.52
N LYS A 185 -29.78 -5.46 -7.64
CA LYS A 185 -31.15 -4.96 -7.79
C LYS A 185 -31.28 -3.46 -7.47
N HIS A 186 -30.60 -2.98 -6.44
CA HIS A 186 -30.77 -1.63 -5.92
C HIS A 186 -29.66 -0.64 -6.33
N ARG A 187 -28.56 -1.13 -6.91
CA ARG A 187 -27.36 -0.33 -7.22
C ARG A 187 -26.88 -0.53 -8.66
N ARG A 188 -25.94 0.30 -9.09
CA ARG A 188 -25.23 0.13 -10.38
C ARG A 188 -24.06 -0.84 -10.22
N PHE A 189 -24.38 -2.05 -9.77
CA PHE A 189 -23.36 -3.06 -9.47
C PHE A 189 -22.84 -3.70 -10.76
N SER A 190 -21.69 -3.21 -11.24
CA SER A 190 -21.10 -3.63 -12.52
C SER A 190 -20.69 -5.11 -12.56
N GLU A 191 -20.51 -5.64 -13.76
CA GLU A 191 -19.92 -6.97 -13.96
C GLU A 191 -18.52 -7.07 -13.34
N LYS A 192 -17.71 -6.01 -13.47
CA LYS A 192 -16.39 -5.90 -12.82
C LYS A 192 -16.47 -6.14 -11.31
N TYR A 193 -17.47 -5.56 -10.64
CA TYR A 193 -17.65 -5.73 -9.19
C TYR A 193 -18.09 -7.15 -8.83
N THR A 194 -18.91 -7.76 -9.68
CA THR A 194 -19.32 -9.15 -9.54
C THR A 194 -18.12 -10.10 -9.68
N GLN A 195 -17.26 -9.88 -10.67
CA GLN A 195 -16.02 -10.63 -10.88
C GLN A 195 -15.06 -10.44 -9.70
N TYR A 196 -14.89 -9.21 -9.23
CA TYR A 196 -14.02 -8.90 -8.09
C TYR A 196 -14.49 -9.59 -6.79
N LEU A 197 -15.80 -9.64 -6.50
CA LEU A 197 -16.30 -10.36 -5.31
C LEU A 197 -15.97 -11.85 -5.30
N GLN A 198 -15.88 -12.47 -6.47
CA GLN A 198 -15.42 -13.85 -6.58
C GLN A 198 -13.89 -13.93 -6.46
N ALA A 199 -13.18 -13.05 -7.15
CA ALA A 199 -11.73 -13.00 -7.16
C ALA A 199 -11.13 -12.73 -5.76
N ILE A 200 -11.77 -11.90 -4.92
CA ILE A 200 -11.21 -11.57 -3.59
C ILE A 200 -11.19 -12.78 -2.65
N VAL A 201 -12.17 -13.70 -2.76
CA VAL A 201 -12.18 -14.95 -1.99
C VAL A 201 -11.11 -15.91 -2.50
N GLU A 202 -10.89 -15.97 -3.81
CA GLU A 202 -9.79 -16.74 -4.39
C GLU A 202 -8.42 -16.15 -4.06
N TYR A 203 -8.31 -14.83 -3.99
CA TYR A 203 -7.07 -14.13 -3.70
C TYR A 203 -6.69 -14.19 -2.21
N GLY A 204 -7.66 -14.01 -1.31
CA GLY A 204 -7.41 -13.82 0.14
C GLY A 204 -8.28 -14.66 1.08
N GLY A 205 -9.04 -15.63 0.57
CA GLY A 205 -9.89 -16.53 1.37
C GLY A 205 -9.10 -17.53 2.21
N LEU A 206 -9.81 -18.28 3.05
CA LEU A 206 -9.26 -19.23 4.02
C LEU A 206 -8.33 -20.29 3.40
N LYS A 207 -8.58 -20.67 2.14
CA LYS A 207 -7.77 -21.65 1.41
C LYS A 207 -6.37 -21.13 1.07
N PHE A 208 -6.22 -19.82 0.82
CA PHE A 208 -5.00 -19.23 0.29
C PHE A 208 -4.24 -18.40 1.32
N ARG A 209 -4.95 -17.82 2.30
CA ARG A 209 -4.31 -17.04 3.37
C ARG A 209 -3.65 -17.96 4.40
N GLN A 210 -2.40 -17.65 4.78
CA GLN A 210 -1.66 -18.39 5.79
C GLN A 210 -1.92 -17.92 7.23
N ALA A 211 -2.44 -16.69 7.39
CA ALA A 211 -2.68 -16.05 8.68
C ALA A 211 -4.17 -15.91 9.00
N ASP A 212 -4.52 -15.96 10.28
CA ASP A 212 -5.87 -15.68 10.76
C ASP A 212 -6.14 -14.18 10.78
N LEU A 213 -6.75 -13.66 9.71
CA LEU A 213 -7.04 -12.23 9.54
C LEU A 213 -8.03 -11.67 10.56
N PHE A 214 -8.92 -12.51 11.10
CA PHE A 214 -9.99 -12.08 11.99
C PHE A 214 -9.74 -12.48 13.45
N ASN A 215 -8.56 -13.05 13.74
CA ASN A 215 -8.15 -13.50 15.07
C ASN A 215 -9.19 -14.41 15.76
N THR A 216 -9.90 -15.22 14.97
CA THR A 216 -11.02 -16.07 15.39
C THR A 216 -10.60 -17.26 16.25
N GLN A 217 -9.31 -17.60 16.32
CA GLN A 217 -8.87 -18.88 16.91
C GLN A 217 -7.95 -18.81 18.13
N THR A 218 -7.57 -17.62 18.63
CA THR A 218 -6.62 -17.56 19.77
C THR A 218 -7.23 -16.96 21.05
N PRO A 219 -7.16 -17.66 22.21
CA PRO A 219 -7.60 -17.14 23.50
C PRO A 219 -6.95 -15.79 23.87
N MET A 220 -5.73 -15.53 23.39
CA MET A 220 -5.04 -14.25 23.56
C MET A 220 -5.66 -13.11 22.74
N ALA A 221 -6.23 -13.38 21.57
CA ALA A 221 -6.96 -12.38 20.78
C ALA A 221 -8.26 -11.99 21.45
N ILE A 222 -9.00 -12.98 21.98
CA ILE A 222 -10.19 -12.75 22.80
C ILE A 222 -9.81 -11.88 24.01
N THR A 223 -8.73 -12.21 24.72
CA THR A 223 -8.28 -11.43 25.89
C THR A 223 -7.83 -10.00 25.50
N ARG A 224 -7.20 -9.79 24.34
CA ARG A 224 -6.87 -8.45 23.82
C ARG A 224 -8.13 -7.65 23.43
N GLN A 225 -9.14 -8.31 22.86
CA GLN A 225 -10.43 -7.71 22.51
C GLN A 225 -11.19 -7.26 23.76
N PHE A 226 -11.18 -8.08 24.83
CA PHE A 226 -11.71 -7.72 26.15
C PHE A 226 -10.94 -6.58 26.83
N ILE A 227 -9.60 -6.60 26.81
CA ILE A 227 -8.77 -5.54 27.42
C ILE A 227 -8.87 -4.21 26.64
N ARG A 228 -9.10 -4.23 25.32
CA ARG A 228 -9.40 -3.02 24.54
C ARG A 228 -10.70 -2.35 24.99
N GLY A 229 -11.73 -3.13 25.34
CA GLY A 229 -12.97 -2.62 25.93
C GLY A 229 -12.77 -1.92 27.29
N LEU A 230 -11.69 -2.24 28.01
CA LEU A 230 -11.38 -1.71 29.34
C LEU A 230 -10.33 -0.57 29.35
N ARG A 231 -9.52 -0.45 28.28
CA ARG A 231 -8.38 0.51 28.22
C ARG A 231 -8.69 1.89 27.67
N GLY A 232 -9.94 2.16 27.26
CA GLY A 232 -10.37 3.50 26.88
C GLY A 232 -9.46 4.17 25.84
N VAL A 233 -9.54 3.72 24.59
CA VAL A 233 -9.20 4.52 23.39
C VAL A 233 -10.20 4.05 22.32
N ASP A 234 -11.29 4.78 22.04
CA ASP A 234 -11.48 6.09 21.40
C ASP A 234 -11.62 5.97 19.88
N ASN A 235 -12.85 6.26 19.41
CA ASN A 235 -13.36 6.22 18.04
C ASN A 235 -13.83 4.82 17.51
N VAL A 236 -15.16 4.63 17.47
CA VAL A 236 -15.83 3.45 16.88
C VAL A 236 -15.50 3.22 15.40
N TYR A 237 -15.02 4.25 14.70
CA TYR A 237 -14.68 4.21 13.28
C TYR A 237 -13.24 3.72 13.01
N ALA A 238 -12.41 3.47 14.04
CA ALA A 238 -10.98 3.16 13.90
C ALA A 238 -10.48 2.06 14.87
N GLN A 239 -11.19 0.92 14.93
CA GLN A 239 -10.87 -0.19 15.86
C GLN A 239 -9.93 -1.25 15.27
N HIS A 240 -10.00 -1.44 13.94
CA HIS A 240 -9.16 -2.36 13.19
C HIS A 240 -7.68 -2.03 13.40
N VAL A 241 -6.87 -3.08 13.39
CA VAL A 241 -5.41 -2.98 13.44
C VAL A 241 -4.85 -3.94 12.42
N PRO A 242 -3.98 -3.49 11.50
CA PRO A 242 -3.47 -4.33 10.43
C PRO A 242 -2.55 -5.42 10.98
N LEU A 243 -2.60 -6.59 10.34
CA LEU A 243 -1.82 -7.79 10.70
C LEU A 243 -0.31 -7.49 10.84
N ILE A 244 0.22 -6.62 9.98
CA ILE A 244 1.65 -6.25 9.99
C ILE A 244 2.13 -5.75 11.36
N LYS A 245 1.28 -5.02 12.11
CA LYS A 245 1.63 -4.54 13.45
C LYS A 245 1.83 -5.70 14.41
N ASP A 246 0.94 -6.67 14.39
CA ASP A 246 1.03 -7.85 15.25
C ASP A 246 2.21 -8.75 14.87
N LEU A 247 2.53 -8.88 13.58
CA LEU A 247 3.70 -9.62 13.11
C LEU A 247 5.01 -8.96 13.58
N ILE A 248 5.12 -7.64 13.47
CA ILE A 248 6.32 -6.92 13.91
C ILE A 248 6.45 -6.93 15.43
N GLU A 249 5.34 -6.80 16.17
CA GLU A 249 5.37 -6.96 17.63
C GLU A 249 5.85 -8.36 18.04
N GLN A 250 5.41 -9.41 17.34
CA GLN A 250 5.88 -10.77 17.57
C GLN A 250 7.37 -10.89 17.24
N LEU A 251 7.82 -10.32 16.12
CA LEU A 251 9.22 -10.31 15.73
C LEU A 251 10.12 -9.61 16.78
N LEU A 252 9.75 -8.40 17.20
CA LEU A 252 10.48 -7.63 18.21
C LEU A 252 10.54 -8.34 19.58
N ARG A 253 9.52 -9.13 19.90
CA ARG A 253 9.46 -9.96 21.12
C ARG A 253 10.12 -11.32 20.97
N GLY A 254 10.62 -11.70 19.79
CA GLY A 254 11.18 -13.04 19.53
C GLY A 254 10.12 -14.15 19.60
N LYS A 255 8.86 -13.84 19.28
CA LYS A 255 7.71 -14.76 19.33
C LYS A 255 7.11 -15.05 17.95
N LEU A 256 7.74 -14.57 16.88
CA LEU A 256 7.29 -14.86 15.52
C LEU A 256 7.55 -16.34 15.21
N LYS A 257 6.56 -17.02 14.65
CA LYS A 257 6.62 -18.47 14.45
C LYS A 257 7.50 -18.83 13.25
N ASP A 258 8.62 -19.51 13.50
CA ASP A 258 9.57 -19.92 12.44
C ASP A 258 8.95 -20.83 11.37
N THR A 259 7.93 -21.63 11.71
CA THR A 259 7.25 -22.46 10.71
C THR A 259 6.51 -21.65 9.65
N SER A 260 6.05 -20.45 10.04
CA SER A 260 5.30 -19.53 9.16
C SER A 260 6.21 -18.47 8.55
N TYR A 261 7.31 -18.13 9.22
CA TYR A 261 8.28 -17.13 8.80
C TYR A 261 9.72 -17.65 8.98
N PRO A 262 10.17 -18.60 8.13
CA PRO A 262 11.47 -19.23 8.28
C PRO A 262 12.62 -18.28 7.95
N ASN A 263 13.73 -18.43 8.67
CA ASN A 263 14.97 -17.70 8.37
C ASN A 263 15.77 -18.41 7.26
N VAL A 264 16.03 -17.69 6.17
CA VAL A 264 16.79 -18.21 5.01
C VAL A 264 18.24 -18.57 5.37
N ASN A 265 18.85 -17.85 6.32
CA ASN A 265 20.26 -18.03 6.71
C ASN A 265 20.44 -19.07 7.83
N ALA A 266 19.41 -19.82 8.20
CA ALA A 266 19.48 -20.83 9.27
C ALA A 266 20.40 -22.02 8.94
N LYS A 267 20.78 -22.22 7.67
CA LYS A 267 21.68 -23.33 7.26
C LYS A 267 23.17 -23.02 7.47
N ASP A 268 23.55 -21.74 7.54
CA ASP A 268 24.93 -21.33 7.88
C ASP A 268 25.16 -21.27 9.41
N GLN A 269 24.15 -21.68 10.20
CA GLN A 269 24.13 -21.64 11.66
C GLN A 269 24.65 -22.91 12.33
N VAL A 270 25.44 -23.76 11.66
CA VAL A 270 26.25 -24.75 12.38
C VAL A 270 27.16 -24.05 13.43
N ASN A 271 27.49 -22.77 13.21
CA ASN A 271 28.17 -21.92 14.20
C ASN A 271 27.26 -21.13 15.16
N GLN A 272 25.92 -21.10 14.97
CA GLN A 272 24.99 -20.45 15.92
C GLN A 272 24.19 -21.43 16.79
N GLN A 273 24.35 -22.75 16.60
CA GLN A 273 23.81 -23.74 17.55
C GLN A 273 24.37 -23.57 18.98
N ASN A 274 25.49 -22.85 19.16
CA ASN A 274 26.00 -22.44 20.47
C ASN A 274 25.30 -21.19 21.07
N LEU A 275 24.50 -20.44 20.30
CA LEU A 275 23.78 -19.23 20.78
C LEU A 275 22.31 -19.50 21.12
N LEU A 276 21.68 -20.50 20.49
CA LEU A 276 20.31 -20.90 20.81
C LEU A 276 20.18 -21.61 22.17
N GLN A 277 21.29 -22.13 22.71
CA GLN A 277 21.32 -22.68 24.08
C GLN A 277 21.29 -21.60 25.18
N GLN A 278 21.35 -20.30 24.84
CA GLN A 278 21.30 -19.19 25.81
C GLN A 278 20.08 -18.28 25.67
N GLY A 279 19.04 -18.65 24.91
CA GLY A 279 17.80 -17.87 24.83
C GLY A 279 17.95 -16.45 24.26
N GLN A 280 19.09 -16.15 23.63
CA GLN A 280 19.35 -14.87 22.98
C GLN A 280 18.96 -14.96 21.50
N ILE A 281 17.66 -14.82 21.23
CA ILE A 281 17.24 -14.35 19.90
C ILE A 281 17.80 -12.93 19.78
N ASN A 282 18.77 -12.72 18.90
CA ASN A 282 19.26 -11.38 18.58
C ASN A 282 18.09 -10.56 18.06
N LYS A 283 17.50 -9.75 18.95
CA LYS A 283 16.38 -8.86 18.60
C LYS A 283 16.86 -7.94 17.49
N PRO A 284 16.14 -7.87 16.36
CA PRO A 284 16.57 -7.04 15.24
C PRO A 284 16.60 -5.59 15.69
N SER A 285 17.75 -4.96 15.47
CA SER A 285 17.95 -3.56 15.82
C SER A 285 17.25 -2.63 14.79
N GLU A 286 17.10 -3.12 13.56
CA GLU A 286 16.47 -2.47 12.41
C GLU A 286 15.68 -3.50 11.61
N ILE A 287 14.53 -3.11 11.08
CA ILE A 287 13.61 -4.00 10.36
C ILE A 287 13.23 -3.33 9.04
N ILE A 288 13.40 -4.05 7.94
CA ILE A 288 12.85 -3.64 6.63
C ILE A 288 11.72 -4.62 6.31
N VAL A 289 10.52 -4.11 6.09
CA VAL A 289 9.35 -4.88 5.69
C VAL A 289 9.00 -4.51 4.26
N TYR A 290 8.96 -5.50 3.38
CA TYR A 290 8.55 -5.33 2.00
C TYR A 290 7.31 -6.17 1.73
N VAL A 291 6.18 -5.54 1.39
CA VAL A 291 4.92 -6.23 1.08
C VAL A 291 4.76 -6.34 -0.43
N VAL A 292 4.87 -7.58 -0.92
CA VAL A 292 4.56 -7.92 -2.31
C VAL A 292 3.04 -7.86 -2.51
N GLY A 293 2.58 -7.17 -3.56
CA GLY A 293 1.16 -6.83 -3.73
C GLY A 293 0.78 -5.48 -3.12
N GLY A 294 1.74 -4.78 -2.50
CA GLY A 294 1.61 -3.40 -2.05
C GLY A 294 1.22 -3.24 -0.58
N VAL A 295 1.24 -1.99 -0.13
CA VAL A 295 0.96 -1.55 1.25
C VAL A 295 -0.18 -0.53 1.27
N THR A 296 -0.67 -0.19 2.45
CA THR A 296 -1.68 0.83 2.69
C THR A 296 -1.16 1.96 3.58
N TYR A 297 -1.84 3.10 3.56
CA TYR A 297 -1.52 4.21 4.48
C TYR A 297 -1.83 3.87 5.95
N GLU A 298 -2.77 2.96 6.23
CA GLU A 298 -3.04 2.48 7.58
C GLU A 298 -1.85 1.70 8.15
N GLU A 299 -1.27 0.79 7.35
CA GLU A 299 -0.06 0.06 7.74
C GLU A 299 1.10 1.02 8.01
N SER A 300 1.32 1.99 7.11
CA SER A 300 2.34 3.04 7.28
C SER A 300 2.12 3.85 8.57
N TYR A 301 0.87 4.21 8.89
CA TYR A 301 0.54 4.89 10.14
C TYR A 301 0.95 4.07 11.37
N HIS A 302 0.62 2.78 11.41
CA HIS A 302 0.98 1.93 12.54
C HIS A 302 2.50 1.73 12.66
N ILE A 303 3.22 1.55 11.56
CA ILE A 303 4.68 1.52 11.54
C ILE A 303 5.27 2.82 12.09
N GLN A 304 4.74 3.96 11.67
CA GLN A 304 5.20 5.26 12.16
C GLN A 304 4.94 5.44 13.66
N MET A 305 3.80 4.96 14.18
CA MET A 305 3.54 4.97 15.62
C MET A 305 4.52 4.09 16.39
N MET A 306 4.90 2.92 15.85
CA MET A 306 5.92 2.06 16.45
C MET A 306 7.31 2.72 16.43
N ASN A 307 7.67 3.38 15.32
CA ASN A 307 8.93 4.12 15.22
C ASN A 307 9.01 5.27 16.23
N LYS A 308 7.92 5.99 16.47
CA LYS A 308 7.84 7.02 17.52
C LYS A 308 8.08 6.46 18.93
N GLN A 309 7.79 5.18 19.16
CA GLN A 309 7.96 4.51 20.45
C GLN A 309 9.37 3.94 20.69
N SER A 310 10.27 3.98 19.69
CA SER A 310 11.67 3.50 19.67
C SER A 310 11.93 2.28 18.75
N ALA A 311 10.99 1.86 17.91
CA ALA A 311 11.31 0.91 16.83
C ALA A 311 12.08 1.60 15.69
N ARG A 312 12.77 0.82 14.85
CA ARG A 312 13.41 1.27 13.60
C ARG A 312 12.95 0.39 12.46
N ILE A 313 11.84 0.76 11.87
CA ILE A 313 11.15 -0.03 10.85
C ILE A 313 10.99 0.80 9.58
N LEU A 314 11.47 0.27 8.46
CA LEU A 314 11.18 0.78 7.12
C LEU A 314 10.13 -0.11 6.46
N LEU A 315 9.00 0.48 6.07
CA LEU A 315 7.96 -0.19 5.29
C LEU A 315 8.08 0.19 3.81
N GLY A 316 8.05 -0.81 2.95
CA GLY A 316 7.92 -0.68 1.52
C GLY A 316 6.96 -1.71 0.96
N GLY A 317 6.56 -1.51 -0.29
CA GLY A 317 5.78 -2.48 -1.06
C GLY A 317 5.88 -2.18 -2.55
N SER A 318 5.31 -3.06 -3.36
CA SER A 318 5.26 -2.87 -4.82
C SER A 318 4.39 -1.68 -5.24
N TYR A 319 3.41 -1.30 -4.42
CA TYR A 319 2.50 -0.18 -4.65
C TYR A 319 1.92 0.34 -3.32
N ILE A 320 1.33 1.54 -3.28
CA ILE A 320 0.53 2.02 -2.13
C ILE A 320 -0.94 2.05 -2.54
N HIS A 321 -1.71 1.06 -2.09
CA HIS A 321 -3.09 0.86 -2.49
C HIS A 321 -4.08 1.70 -1.67
N ASN A 322 -5.10 2.18 -2.37
CA ASN A 322 -6.41 2.43 -1.78
C ASN A 322 -7.36 1.30 -2.24
N PHE A 323 -8.61 1.29 -1.77
CA PHE A 323 -9.53 0.21 -2.13
C PHE A 323 -9.76 0.09 -3.65
N SER A 324 -9.83 1.22 -4.37
CA SER A 324 -10.04 1.19 -5.83
C SER A 324 -8.87 0.55 -6.57
N THR A 325 -7.62 0.89 -6.23
CA THR A 325 -6.45 0.31 -6.90
C THR A 325 -6.21 -1.12 -6.45
N PHE A 326 -6.62 -1.49 -5.23
CA PHE A 326 -6.55 -2.87 -4.75
C PHE A 326 -7.54 -3.80 -5.48
N ILE A 327 -8.70 -3.30 -5.92
CA ILE A 327 -9.61 -4.07 -6.79
C ILE A 327 -8.90 -4.53 -8.06
N ASP A 328 -8.16 -3.63 -8.70
CA ASP A 328 -7.44 -3.93 -9.94
C ASP A 328 -6.30 -4.92 -9.69
N GLU A 329 -5.55 -4.78 -8.59
CA GLU A 329 -4.51 -5.73 -8.18
C GLU A 329 -5.05 -7.16 -8.04
N VAL A 330 -6.18 -7.31 -7.35
CA VAL A 330 -6.81 -8.62 -7.12
C VAL A 330 -7.30 -9.24 -8.44
N LEU A 331 -7.97 -8.46 -9.29
CA LEU A 331 -8.45 -8.94 -10.58
C LEU A 331 -7.30 -9.39 -11.49
N ASN A 332 -6.21 -8.63 -11.52
CA ASN A 332 -5.00 -8.97 -12.29
C ASN A 332 -4.29 -10.20 -11.70
N GLY A 333 -4.21 -10.29 -10.38
CA GLY A 333 -3.61 -11.40 -9.65
C GLY A 333 -4.31 -12.74 -9.92
N VAL A 334 -5.65 -12.76 -9.92
CA VAL A 334 -6.42 -13.99 -10.21
C VAL A 334 -6.44 -14.32 -11.71
N SER A 335 -6.47 -13.32 -12.59
CA SER A 335 -6.43 -13.57 -14.05
C SER A 335 -5.07 -14.17 -14.49
N SER A 336 -3.98 -13.75 -13.85
CA SER A 336 -2.63 -14.26 -14.15
C SER A 336 -2.38 -15.66 -13.57
N SER A 337 -2.99 -16.03 -12.44
CA SER A 337 -2.92 -17.39 -11.90
C SER A 337 -3.61 -18.43 -12.81
N LEU A 338 -4.76 -18.08 -13.40
CA LEU A 338 -5.49 -18.95 -14.33
C LEU A 338 -4.72 -19.19 -15.64
N SER A 339 -4.03 -18.17 -16.15
CA SER A 339 -3.22 -18.29 -17.37
C SER A 339 -1.91 -19.06 -17.15
N SER A 340 -1.26 -18.87 -16.00
CA SER A 340 -0.07 -19.66 -15.61
C SER A 340 -0.42 -21.14 -15.36
N ALA A 341 -1.52 -21.44 -14.66
CA ALA A 341 -2.00 -22.81 -14.45
C ALA A 341 -2.35 -23.52 -15.79
N SER A 342 -2.93 -22.80 -16.74
CA SER A 342 -3.22 -23.32 -18.09
C SER A 342 -1.93 -23.65 -18.86
N ASN A 343 -0.89 -22.83 -18.72
CA ASN A 343 0.41 -23.06 -19.35
C ASN A 343 1.20 -24.22 -18.68
N GLU A 344 1.06 -24.43 -17.38
CA GLU A 344 1.63 -25.61 -16.69
C GLU A 344 0.92 -26.92 -17.09
N LEU A 345 -0.40 -26.89 -17.30
CA LEU A 345 -1.16 -28.04 -17.80
C LEU A 345 -0.82 -28.38 -19.27
N LEU A 346 -0.51 -27.38 -20.09
CA LEU A 346 -0.06 -27.59 -21.47
C LEU A 346 1.39 -28.09 -21.56
N SER A 347 2.27 -27.69 -20.64
CA SER A 347 3.65 -28.16 -20.61
C SER A 347 3.80 -29.57 -20.00
N SER A 348 2.93 -29.95 -19.06
CA SER A 348 2.87 -31.31 -18.50
C SER A 348 2.28 -32.35 -19.46
N ARG A 349 1.41 -31.95 -20.40
CA ARG A 349 0.93 -32.82 -21.50
C ARG A 349 1.92 -33.00 -22.65
N ARG A 350 3.05 -32.27 -22.63
CA ARG A 350 4.13 -32.34 -23.63
C ARG A 350 5.38 -33.08 -23.13
N ARG A 351 5.31 -33.76 -21.99
CA ARG A 351 6.39 -34.62 -21.48
C ARG A 351 5.99 -36.08 -21.54
#